data_AF-A0A961BE95-F1
#
_entry.id   AF-A0A961BE95-F1
#
_cell.length_a   1.000
_cell.length_b   1.000
_cell.length_c   1.000
_cell.angle_alpha   90.00
_cell.angle_beta   90.00
_cell.angle_gamma   90.00
#
_symmetry.space_group_name_H-M   'P 1'
#
loop_
_entity.id
_entity.type
_entity.pdbx_description
1 polymer ?
#
loop_
_entity_poly.entity_id
_entity_poly.type
_entity_poly.pdbx_seq_one_letter_code
_entity_poly.pdbx_strand_id
1 'polypeptide(L)'
;MPRLLCLLVFLTALADGQVRAQSGETKSPSLGDLFNKVKELKVPESVSGLPQQLTDLRDSYLKTSASVEELKKDMAALREEIELLKASNQRLESALAEKNRIADSGQIGALDILASDLGAEFARDRAAAMKRFQGRYLKVQGAVERFDPVSSDVDIHLRVDGASLTIRCTVRRDANFFVDVAGTKDRLVSRTDRSSVLVVGQPVTILGTLDGADLNVHLVNCTVDGVSVKAPASAKP
;
A
#
# COMPACT_ATOMS: atom_id res chain seq x y z
N MET A 1 -0.48 53.70 33.32
CA MET A 1 -1.74 54.13 32.68
C MET A 1 -2.81 53.05 32.89
N PRO A 2 -3.47 52.98 34.06
CA PRO A 2 -4.58 52.05 34.29
C PRO A 2 -5.93 52.77 34.15
N ARG A 3 -6.92 52.11 33.54
CA ARG A 3 -8.35 52.46 33.70
C ARG A 3 -9.11 51.25 34.22
N LEU A 4 -9.16 51.23 35.56
CA LEU A 4 -10.15 50.61 36.43
C LEU A 4 -11.37 51.58 36.54
N LEU A 5 -12.53 51.10 37.02
CA LEU A 5 -13.86 51.74 37.21
C LEU A 5 -14.82 51.59 36.00
N CYS A 6 -16.06 51.12 36.14
CA CYS A 6 -17.03 51.23 37.24
C CYS A 6 -17.68 49.87 37.58
N LEU A 7 -17.63 49.35 38.83
CA LEU A 7 -18.55 49.63 39.96
C LEU A 7 -20.02 49.62 39.54
N LEU A 8 -20.91 48.69 39.95
CA LEU A 8 -21.12 48.11 41.29
C LEU A 8 -21.28 49.20 42.36
N VAL A 9 -22.45 49.82 42.40
CA VAL A 9 -22.93 50.58 43.57
C VAL A 9 -24.26 49.99 44.01
N PHE A 10 -24.12 49.18 45.05
CA PHE A 10 -25.15 48.76 45.99
C PHE A 10 -25.59 49.97 46.84
N LEU A 11 -26.90 50.02 47.13
CA LEU A 11 -27.55 50.57 48.33
C LEU A 11 -26.90 51.72 49.13
N THR A 12 -27.61 52.86 49.19
CA THR A 12 -28.06 53.58 50.40
C THR A 12 -28.97 54.74 49.93
N ALA A 13 -30.24 54.81 50.38
CA ALA A 13 -30.73 55.77 51.41
C ALA A 13 -30.58 57.24 50.97
N LEU A 14 -31.49 58.21 51.13
CA LEU A 14 -32.80 58.43 51.73
C LEU A 14 -32.99 59.97 51.59
N ALA A 15 -34.22 60.48 51.69
CA ALA A 15 -34.58 61.92 51.72
C ALA A 15 -34.51 62.64 50.35
N ASP A 16 -35.49 63.40 49.87
CA ASP A 16 -36.58 64.16 50.48
C ASP A 16 -37.69 64.35 49.43
N GLY A 17 -38.94 64.58 49.85
CA GLY A 17 -39.89 65.26 48.97
C GLY A 17 -41.36 64.89 49.10
N GLN A 18 -41.99 65.38 50.16
CA GLN A 18 -43.37 65.86 50.22
C GLN A 18 -44.51 65.00 49.64
N VAL A 19 -45.26 64.44 50.60
CA VAL A 19 -46.69 64.17 50.52
C VAL A 19 -47.45 65.43 50.12
N ARG A 20 -48.17 65.39 48.98
CA ARG A 20 -49.27 66.31 48.69
C ARG A 20 -50.52 65.49 48.42
N ALA A 21 -51.43 65.50 49.40
CA ALA A 21 -52.72 64.88 49.31
C ALA A 21 -53.57 65.60 48.24
N GLN A 22 -54.04 64.85 47.24
CA GLN A 22 -55.27 65.15 46.52
C GLN A 22 -56.19 63.95 46.67
N SER A 23 -57.22 64.13 47.49
CA SER A 23 -58.37 63.26 47.61
C SER A 23 -59.24 63.41 46.37
N GLY A 24 -59.21 62.41 45.49
CA GLY A 24 -60.17 62.19 44.42
C GLY A 24 -60.48 60.70 44.38
N GLU A 25 -61.74 60.34 44.64
CA GLU A 25 -62.24 58.97 44.76
C GLU A 25 -61.74 58.06 43.63
N THR A 26 -61.06 56.97 44.01
CA THR A 26 -60.95 55.79 43.16
C THR A 26 -61.19 54.56 44.02
N LYS A 27 -62.26 53.83 43.69
CA LYS A 27 -62.66 52.57 44.34
C LYS A 27 -61.45 51.66 44.46
N SER A 28 -61.19 51.17 45.68
CA SER A 28 -60.20 50.13 45.91
C SER A 28 -60.51 48.94 44.98
N PRO A 29 -59.56 48.51 44.14
CA PRO A 29 -59.79 47.37 43.27
C PRO A 29 -60.10 46.17 44.15
N SER A 30 -61.26 45.54 43.93
CA SER A 30 -61.66 44.39 44.74
C SER A 30 -60.70 43.24 44.48
N LEU A 31 -60.58 42.31 45.43
CA LEU A 31 -59.81 41.07 45.21
C LEU A 31 -60.27 40.33 43.94
N GLY A 32 -61.55 40.45 43.57
CA GLY A 32 -62.08 39.92 42.30
C GLY A 32 -61.52 40.64 41.07
N ASP A 33 -61.32 41.96 41.13
CA ASP A 33 -60.72 42.74 40.04
C ASP A 33 -59.23 42.47 39.88
N LEU A 34 -58.53 42.23 40.99
CA LEU A 34 -57.14 41.76 40.99
C LEU A 34 -57.02 40.34 40.44
N PHE A 35 -57.93 39.43 40.79
CA PHE A 35 -57.94 38.06 40.27
C PHE A 35 -58.27 38.00 38.78
N ASN A 36 -59.16 38.88 38.31
CA ASN A 36 -59.45 39.05 36.89
C ASN A 36 -58.26 39.66 36.14
N LYS A 37 -57.58 40.67 36.68
CA LYS A 37 -56.31 41.18 36.12
C LYS A 37 -55.20 40.14 36.08
N VAL A 38 -55.10 39.27 37.08
CA VAL A 38 -54.13 38.17 37.10
C VAL A 38 -54.50 37.07 36.08
N LYS A 39 -55.80 36.83 35.83
CA LYS A 39 -56.25 35.98 34.71
C LYS A 39 -56.01 36.63 33.33
N GLU A 40 -56.10 37.95 33.24
CA GLU A 40 -55.81 38.72 32.02
C GLU A 40 -54.31 38.95 31.77
N LEU A 41 -53.47 38.78 32.80
CA LEU A 41 -52.04 38.51 32.67
C LEU A 41 -51.85 37.13 32.04
N LYS A 42 -52.25 37.05 30.77
CA LYS A 42 -51.93 35.96 29.87
C LYS A 42 -50.43 35.79 29.93
N VAL A 43 -49.99 34.64 30.43
CA VAL A 43 -48.59 34.25 30.42
C VAL A 43 -48.10 34.50 28.98
N PRO A 44 -47.06 35.34 28.77
CA PRO A 44 -46.57 35.63 27.42
C PRO A 44 -46.35 34.31 26.69
N GLU A 45 -46.68 34.23 25.39
CA GLU A 45 -46.42 33.02 24.58
C GLU A 45 -44.94 32.59 24.65
N SER A 46 -44.06 33.54 24.98
CA SER A 46 -42.63 33.35 25.26
C SER A 46 -42.33 32.43 26.45
N VAL A 47 -43.26 32.26 27.40
CA VAL A 47 -43.08 31.45 28.62
C VAL A 47 -43.84 30.12 28.55
N SER A 48 -44.88 30.02 27.72
CA SER A 48 -45.65 28.78 27.53
C SER A 48 -44.89 27.73 26.70
N GLY A 49 -43.98 28.16 25.82
CA GLY A 49 -43.11 27.28 25.03
C GLY A 49 -41.83 26.84 25.74
N LEU A 50 -41.45 27.48 26.85
CA LEU A 50 -40.21 27.16 27.59
C LEU A 50 -40.13 25.71 28.06
N PRO A 51 -41.19 25.08 28.60
CA PRO A 51 -41.12 23.67 29.00
C PRO A 51 -40.81 22.74 27.83
N GLN A 52 -41.37 23.02 26.64
CA GLN A 52 -41.10 22.25 25.43
C GLN A 52 -39.66 22.48 24.95
N GLN A 53 -39.20 23.73 24.89
CA GLN A 53 -37.81 24.05 24.53
C GLN A 53 -36.79 23.43 25.50
N LEU A 54 -37.11 23.36 26.81
CA LEU A 54 -36.25 22.70 27.80
C LEU A 54 -36.19 21.19 27.56
N THR A 55 -37.31 20.59 27.15
CA THR A 55 -37.40 19.16 26.81
C THR A 55 -36.62 18.85 25.54
N ASP A 56 -36.82 19.65 24.48
CA ASP A 56 -36.10 19.50 23.21
C ASP A 56 -34.59 19.71 23.39
N LEU A 57 -34.19 20.68 24.22
CA LEU A 57 -32.77 20.94 24.55
C LEU A 57 -32.18 19.79 25.37
N ARG A 58 -32.92 19.23 26.32
CA ARG A 58 -32.51 18.05 27.09
C ARG A 58 -32.33 16.84 26.18
N ASP A 59 -33.27 16.60 25.27
CA ASP A 59 -33.22 15.50 24.33
C ASP A 59 -32.07 15.67 23.32
N SER A 60 -31.83 16.90 22.87
CA SER A 60 -30.67 17.25 22.04
C SER A 60 -29.35 17.04 22.79
N TYR A 61 -29.28 17.42 24.06
CA TYR A 61 -28.10 17.19 24.90
C TYR A 61 -27.84 15.69 25.13
N LEU A 62 -28.88 14.90 25.39
CA LEU A 62 -28.77 13.45 25.55
C LEU A 62 -28.35 12.74 24.25
N LYS A 63 -28.85 13.18 23.10
CA LYS A 63 -28.40 12.68 21.79
C LYS A 63 -26.94 13.04 21.53
N THR A 64 -26.58 14.30 21.80
CA THR A 64 -25.20 14.79 21.59
C THR A 64 -24.23 14.07 22.51
N SER A 65 -24.59 13.84 23.78
CA SER A 65 -23.73 13.10 24.71
C SER A 65 -23.58 11.63 24.30
N ALA A 66 -24.64 11.00 23.81
CA ALA A 66 -24.56 9.64 23.24
C ALA A 66 -23.61 9.58 22.03
N SER A 67 -23.72 10.52 21.09
CA SER A 67 -22.82 10.60 19.94
C SER A 67 -21.38 10.87 20.33
N VAL A 68 -21.12 11.69 21.35
CA VAL A 68 -19.76 11.94 21.87
C VAL A 68 -19.17 10.67 22.49
N GLU A 69 -19.95 9.89 23.22
CA GLU A 69 -19.47 8.62 23.79
C GLU A 69 -19.21 7.55 22.72
N GLU A 70 -20.01 7.52 21.66
CA GLU A 70 -19.75 6.68 20.48
C GLU A 70 -18.44 7.11 19.79
N LEU A 71 -18.28 8.42 19.54
CA LEU A 71 -17.05 8.95 18.94
C LEU A 71 -15.81 8.65 19.78
N LYS A 72 -15.91 8.69 21.11
CA LYS A 72 -14.81 8.31 22.01
C LYS A 72 -14.42 6.84 21.87
N LYS A 73 -15.40 5.95 21.71
CA LYS A 73 -15.15 4.53 21.47
C LYS A 73 -14.45 4.32 20.13
N ASP A 74 -14.92 4.98 19.07
CA ASP A 74 -14.31 4.92 17.76
C ASP A 74 -12.87 5.47 17.77
N MET A 75 -12.64 6.58 18.45
CA MET A 75 -11.28 7.12 18.62
C MET A 75 -10.35 6.17 19.38
N ALA A 76 -10.87 5.41 20.35
CA ALA A 76 -10.09 4.39 21.06
C ALA A 76 -9.76 3.21 20.13
N ALA A 77 -10.72 2.72 19.36
CA ALA A 77 -10.53 1.64 18.40
C ALA A 77 -9.53 2.02 17.30
N LEU A 78 -9.65 3.22 16.73
CA LEU A 78 -8.72 3.73 15.71
C LEU A 78 -7.29 3.88 16.24
N ARG A 79 -7.12 4.26 17.52
CA ARG A 79 -5.80 4.32 18.15
C ARG A 79 -5.17 2.92 18.27
N GLU A 80 -5.97 1.91 18.62
CA GLU A 80 -5.50 0.54 18.69
C GLU A 80 -5.10 0.00 17.30
N GLU A 81 -5.90 0.29 16.27
CA GLU A 81 -5.58 -0.08 14.89
C GLU A 81 -4.29 0.59 14.40
N ILE A 82 -4.08 1.87 14.71
CA ILE A 82 -2.83 2.58 14.37
C ILE A 82 -1.62 1.93 15.03
N GLU A 83 -1.71 1.51 16.29
CA GLU A 83 -0.60 0.84 16.99
C GLU A 83 -0.31 -0.55 16.38
N LEU A 84 -1.35 -1.31 16.02
CA LEU A 84 -1.19 -2.58 15.30
C LEU A 84 -0.53 -2.37 13.92
N LEU A 85 -0.97 -1.36 13.17
CA LEU A 85 -0.41 -1.02 11.87
C LEU A 85 1.06 -0.57 11.99
N LYS A 86 1.41 0.23 12.99
CA LYS A 86 2.80 0.60 13.27
C LYS A 86 3.66 -0.62 13.59
N ALA A 87 3.16 -1.52 14.44
CA ALA A 87 3.88 -2.75 14.78
C ALA A 87 4.09 -3.65 13.55
N SER A 88 3.08 -3.75 12.67
CA SER A 88 3.18 -4.48 11.41
C SER A 88 4.20 -3.84 10.47
N ASN A 89 4.15 -2.52 10.29
CA ASN A 89 5.12 -1.80 9.45
C ASN A 89 6.54 -1.95 9.97
N GLN A 90 6.77 -1.88 11.28
CA GLN A 90 8.09 -2.09 11.85
C GLN A 90 8.63 -3.53 11.62
N ARG A 91 7.75 -4.53 11.64
CA ARG A 91 8.10 -5.91 11.26
C ARG A 91 8.43 -6.03 9.78
N LEU A 92 7.69 -5.34 8.92
CA LEU A 92 7.97 -5.32 7.48
C LEU A 92 9.28 -4.60 7.16
N GLU A 93 9.54 -3.47 7.80
CA GLU A 93 10.80 -2.72 7.65
C GLU A 93 12.00 -3.54 8.13
N SER A 94 11.89 -4.25 9.25
CA SER A 94 12.96 -5.15 9.71
C SER A 94 13.16 -6.35 8.78
N ALA A 95 12.09 -6.94 8.25
CA ALA A 95 12.19 -8.01 7.25
C ALA A 95 12.81 -7.52 5.93
N LEU A 96 12.49 -6.30 5.50
CA LEU A 96 13.10 -5.66 4.32
C LEU A 96 14.57 -5.32 4.56
N ALA A 97 14.92 -4.81 5.74
CA ALA A 97 16.30 -4.55 6.11
C ALA A 97 17.12 -5.84 6.12
N GLU A 98 16.55 -6.95 6.61
CA GLU A 98 17.21 -8.25 6.57
C GLU A 98 17.34 -8.79 5.15
N LYS A 99 16.28 -8.70 4.34
CA LYS A 99 16.34 -9.05 2.91
C LYS A 99 17.41 -8.26 2.17
N ASN A 100 17.52 -6.95 2.44
CA ASN A 100 18.53 -6.10 1.82
C ASN A 100 19.94 -6.40 2.34
N ARG A 101 20.11 -6.74 3.62
CA ARG A 101 21.40 -7.25 4.14
C ARG A 101 21.82 -8.55 3.47
N ILE A 102 20.89 -9.46 3.20
CA ILE A 102 21.15 -10.70 2.47
C ILE A 102 21.46 -10.41 0.98
N ALA A 103 20.84 -9.37 0.41
CA ALA A 103 21.16 -8.91 -0.94
C ALA A 103 22.56 -8.29 -1.03
N ASP A 104 22.89 -7.39 -0.09
CA ASP A 104 24.16 -6.67 -0.01
C ASP A 104 25.33 -7.58 0.42
N SER A 105 25.06 -8.69 1.14
CA SER A 105 26.06 -9.71 1.48
C SER A 105 26.45 -10.62 0.31
N GLY A 106 25.95 -10.35 -0.91
CA GLY A 106 26.31 -11.08 -2.13
C GLY A 106 25.63 -12.45 -2.26
N GLN A 107 24.70 -12.81 -1.36
CA GLN A 107 23.92 -14.04 -1.48
C GLN A 107 22.74 -13.92 -2.46
N ILE A 108 22.36 -12.71 -2.86
CA ILE A 108 21.34 -12.43 -3.89
C ILE A 108 21.94 -11.65 -5.08
N GLY A 109 23.25 -11.79 -5.32
CA GLY A 109 23.84 -11.45 -6.61
C GLY A 109 23.71 -12.65 -7.54
N ALA A 110 23.34 -12.44 -8.81
CA ALA A 110 23.48 -13.49 -9.81
C ALA A 110 24.96 -13.91 -9.82
N LEU A 111 25.26 -15.17 -9.53
CA LEU A 111 26.64 -15.63 -9.52
C LEU A 111 27.14 -15.71 -10.95
N ASP A 112 28.10 -14.85 -11.28
CA ASP A 112 28.75 -14.83 -12.60
C ASP A 112 29.63 -16.08 -12.76
N ILE A 113 29.29 -16.92 -13.74
CA ILE A 113 30.03 -18.15 -14.03
C ILE A 113 30.07 -18.40 -15.54
N LEU A 114 31.18 -18.94 -16.03
CA LEU A 114 31.29 -19.37 -17.42
C LEU A 114 30.59 -20.73 -17.60
N ALA A 115 30.02 -20.95 -18.78
CA ALA A 115 29.40 -22.21 -19.15
C ALA A 115 30.40 -23.38 -19.07
N SER A 116 31.64 -23.15 -19.53
CA SER A 116 32.75 -24.09 -19.43
C SER A 116 33.06 -24.47 -17.98
N ASP A 117 33.09 -23.49 -17.07
CA ASP A 117 33.46 -23.69 -15.67
C ASP A 117 32.35 -24.43 -14.92
N LEU A 118 31.09 -24.03 -15.13
CA LEU A 118 29.95 -24.73 -14.57
C LEU A 118 29.93 -26.18 -15.05
N GLY A 119 30.05 -26.41 -16.36
CA GLY A 119 30.11 -27.77 -16.90
C GLY A 119 31.30 -28.58 -16.38
N ALA A 120 32.48 -27.99 -16.21
CA ALA A 120 33.65 -28.65 -15.65
C ALA A 120 33.51 -28.98 -14.16
N GLU A 121 32.81 -28.16 -13.37
CA GLU A 121 32.47 -28.51 -11.98
C GLU A 121 31.48 -29.68 -11.93
N PHE A 122 30.45 -29.66 -12.77
CA PHE A 122 29.47 -30.76 -12.87
C PHE A 122 30.06 -32.06 -13.42
N ALA A 123 31.05 -31.98 -14.31
CA ALA A 123 31.78 -33.14 -14.83
C ALA A 123 32.75 -33.74 -13.79
N ARG A 124 33.30 -32.91 -12.88
CA ARG A 124 34.21 -33.36 -11.81
C ARG A 124 33.46 -34.00 -10.66
N ASP A 125 32.49 -33.29 -10.09
CA ASP A 125 31.67 -33.78 -8.98
C ASP A 125 30.29 -33.14 -9.02
N ARG A 126 29.33 -33.89 -9.58
CA ARG A 126 27.95 -33.46 -9.71
C ARG A 126 27.25 -33.27 -8.36
N ALA A 127 27.56 -34.07 -7.35
CA ALA A 127 26.89 -33.97 -6.05
C ALA A 127 27.34 -32.70 -5.30
N ALA A 128 28.63 -32.40 -5.35
CA ALA A 128 29.17 -31.17 -4.79
C ALA A 128 28.67 -29.93 -5.55
N ALA A 129 28.66 -29.97 -6.89
CA ALA A 129 28.17 -28.86 -7.71
C ALA A 129 26.67 -28.59 -7.49
N MET A 130 25.84 -29.64 -7.40
CA MET A 130 24.43 -29.50 -7.02
C MET A 130 24.28 -28.83 -5.65
N LYS A 131 25.00 -29.30 -4.63
CA LYS A 131 24.94 -28.68 -3.30
C LYS A 131 25.36 -27.20 -3.31
N ARG A 132 26.29 -26.84 -4.19
CA ARG A 132 26.83 -25.49 -4.32
C ARG A 132 25.90 -24.53 -5.05
N PHE A 133 25.26 -24.98 -6.13
CA PHE A 133 24.54 -24.10 -7.06
C PHE A 133 23.02 -24.32 -7.10
N GLN A 134 22.49 -25.42 -6.58
CA GLN A 134 21.07 -25.72 -6.64
C GLN A 134 20.22 -24.62 -5.99
N GLY A 135 19.18 -24.19 -6.69
CA GLY A 135 18.29 -23.10 -6.25
C GLY A 135 18.92 -21.71 -6.29
N ARG A 136 20.19 -21.57 -6.71
CA ARG A 136 20.84 -20.27 -6.85
C ARG A 136 20.53 -19.64 -8.20
N TYR A 137 20.50 -18.32 -8.19
CA TYR A 137 20.41 -17.52 -9.39
C TYR A 137 21.81 -17.30 -9.96
N LEU A 138 22.03 -17.72 -11.21
CA LEU A 138 23.32 -17.73 -11.88
C LEU A 138 23.27 -16.81 -13.10
N LYS A 139 24.38 -16.14 -13.39
CA LYS A 139 24.64 -15.44 -14.65
C LYS A 139 25.65 -16.27 -15.44
N VAL A 140 25.16 -17.06 -16.39
CA VAL A 140 25.96 -17.99 -17.16
C VAL A 140 26.36 -17.35 -18.50
N GLN A 141 27.65 -17.25 -18.76
CA GLN A 141 28.18 -16.76 -20.04
C GLN A 141 28.71 -17.92 -20.86
N GLY A 142 28.27 -18.07 -22.12
CA GLY A 142 28.71 -19.16 -22.97
C GLY A 142 28.37 -18.95 -24.44
N ALA A 143 29.01 -19.73 -25.32
CA ALA A 143 28.68 -19.75 -26.73
C ALA A 143 27.45 -20.63 -26.97
N VAL A 144 26.50 -20.15 -27.76
CA VAL A 144 25.32 -20.95 -28.13
C VAL A 144 25.75 -22.13 -29.01
N GLU A 145 25.28 -23.32 -28.69
CA GLU A 145 25.48 -24.53 -29.48
C GLU A 145 24.29 -24.83 -30.39
N ARG A 146 23.07 -24.77 -29.85
CA ARG A 146 21.82 -25.00 -30.61
C ARG A 146 20.60 -24.45 -29.90
N PHE A 147 19.49 -24.39 -30.63
CA PHE A 147 18.18 -24.04 -30.12
C PHE A 147 17.18 -25.17 -30.35
N ASP A 148 16.42 -25.52 -29.32
CA ASP A 148 15.35 -26.50 -29.42
C ASP A 148 14.01 -25.85 -29.03
N PRO A 149 13.03 -25.78 -29.95
CA PRO A 149 11.71 -25.24 -29.64
C PRO A 149 10.92 -26.25 -28.79
N VAL A 150 10.38 -25.78 -27.67
CA VAL A 150 9.48 -26.54 -26.79
C VAL A 150 8.13 -25.82 -26.79
N SER A 151 7.00 -26.51 -26.77
CA SER A 151 5.63 -25.95 -26.96
C SER A 151 5.43 -24.44 -26.72
N SER A 152 5.68 -23.94 -25.50
CA SER A 152 5.62 -22.52 -25.11
C SER A 152 6.98 -21.86 -24.86
N ASP A 153 8.06 -22.63 -24.88
CA ASP A 153 9.39 -22.22 -24.42
C ASP A 153 10.43 -22.43 -25.53
N VAL A 154 11.66 -22.00 -25.28
CA VAL A 154 12.81 -22.29 -26.14
C VAL A 154 13.93 -22.75 -25.23
N ASP A 155 14.48 -23.92 -25.52
CA ASP A 155 15.70 -24.39 -24.89
C ASP A 155 16.90 -23.86 -25.68
N ILE A 156 17.72 -23.07 -25.00
CA ILE A 156 19.01 -22.59 -25.50
C ILE A 156 20.09 -23.49 -24.91
N HIS A 157 20.83 -24.19 -25.76
CA HIS A 157 21.96 -25.01 -25.33
C HIS A 157 23.25 -24.22 -25.44
N LEU A 158 23.97 -24.07 -24.34
CA LEU A 158 25.31 -23.48 -24.32
C LEU A 158 26.36 -24.59 -24.38
N ARG A 159 27.40 -24.33 -25.18
CA ARG A 159 28.55 -25.21 -25.33
C ARG A 159 29.41 -25.20 -24.06
N VAL A 160 29.87 -26.37 -23.68
CA VAL A 160 30.87 -26.56 -22.62
C VAL A 160 32.12 -27.15 -23.26
N ASP A 161 33.23 -26.46 -23.16
CA ASP A 161 34.50 -26.96 -23.69
C ASP A 161 35.05 -28.10 -22.81
N GLY A 162 35.48 -29.19 -23.46
CA GLY A 162 36.13 -30.31 -22.77
C GLY A 162 35.20 -31.30 -22.07
N ALA A 163 33.87 -31.19 -22.22
CA ALA A 163 32.91 -32.16 -21.69
C ALA A 163 31.83 -32.51 -22.72
N SER A 164 31.26 -33.72 -22.63
CA SER A 164 30.07 -34.12 -23.41
C SER A 164 28.76 -33.58 -22.83
N LEU A 165 28.85 -32.56 -21.96
CA LEU A 165 27.74 -31.97 -21.21
C LEU A 165 27.39 -30.64 -21.85
N THR A 166 26.09 -30.31 -21.91
CA THR A 166 25.65 -28.98 -22.33
C THR A 166 24.89 -28.32 -21.20
N ILE A 167 24.82 -26.99 -21.24
CA ILE A 167 23.94 -26.24 -20.33
C ILE A 167 22.66 -25.96 -21.08
N ARG A 168 21.55 -26.51 -20.60
CA ARG A 168 20.21 -26.27 -21.13
C ARG A 168 19.59 -25.11 -20.35
N CYS A 169 19.29 -24.03 -21.04
CA CYS A 169 18.59 -22.87 -20.49
C CYS A 169 17.18 -22.79 -21.08
N THR A 170 16.15 -22.97 -20.26
CA THR A 170 14.76 -22.88 -20.71
C THR A 170 14.25 -21.44 -20.56
N VAL A 171 14.00 -20.78 -21.69
CA VAL A 171 13.47 -19.40 -21.77
C VAL A 171 12.03 -19.44 -22.24
N ARG A 172 11.13 -18.79 -21.49
CA ARG A 172 9.70 -18.73 -21.84
C ARG A 172 9.47 -17.79 -23.02
N ARG A 173 8.68 -18.20 -24.02
CA ARG A 173 8.22 -17.28 -25.07
C ARG A 173 7.01 -16.51 -24.58
N ASP A 174 7.18 -15.23 -24.36
CA ASP A 174 6.14 -14.33 -23.91
C ASP A 174 6.18 -13.00 -24.70
N ALA A 175 5.51 -11.96 -24.20
CA ALA A 175 5.46 -10.65 -24.83
C ALA A 175 6.83 -9.92 -24.87
N ASN A 176 7.77 -10.32 -24.00
CA ASN A 176 9.11 -9.74 -23.88
C ASN A 176 10.17 -10.55 -24.62
N PHE A 177 9.87 -11.81 -24.93
CA PHE A 177 10.73 -12.71 -25.69
C PHE A 177 9.97 -13.37 -26.84
N PHE A 178 9.52 -12.54 -27.79
CA PHE A 178 8.65 -12.95 -28.90
C PHE A 178 9.44 -13.50 -30.10
N VAL A 179 10.01 -14.69 -29.95
CA VAL A 179 10.92 -15.32 -30.92
C VAL A 179 10.46 -16.68 -31.45
N ASP A 180 10.99 -17.07 -32.60
CA ASP A 180 10.91 -18.40 -33.20
C ASP A 180 12.31 -18.98 -33.45
N VAL A 181 12.40 -20.31 -33.42
CA VAL A 181 13.60 -21.03 -33.89
C VAL A 181 13.49 -21.18 -35.40
N ALA A 182 14.49 -20.71 -36.16
CA ALA A 182 14.50 -20.91 -37.61
C ALA A 182 14.63 -22.39 -37.96
N GLY A 183 14.13 -22.80 -39.14
CA GLY A 183 14.04 -24.22 -39.53
C GLY A 183 15.36 -25.01 -39.49
N THR A 184 16.50 -24.33 -39.60
CA THR A 184 17.85 -24.89 -39.49
C THR A 184 18.38 -25.01 -38.06
N LYS A 185 17.61 -24.59 -37.04
CA LYS A 185 17.97 -24.56 -35.61
C LYS A 185 19.27 -23.83 -35.28
N ASP A 186 19.77 -23.02 -36.22
CA ASP A 186 21.02 -22.28 -36.16
C ASP A 186 20.84 -20.85 -35.64
N ARG A 187 19.60 -20.37 -35.57
CA ARG A 187 19.29 -19.00 -35.16
C ARG A 187 17.91 -18.89 -34.52
N LEU A 188 17.80 -17.96 -33.58
CA LEU A 188 16.53 -17.41 -33.11
C LEU A 188 16.19 -16.18 -33.94
N VAL A 189 14.96 -16.13 -34.42
CA VAL A 189 14.44 -14.98 -35.17
C VAL A 189 13.29 -14.36 -34.41
N SER A 190 13.21 -13.04 -34.49
CA SER A 190 12.06 -12.30 -33.98
C SER A 190 10.82 -12.65 -34.81
N ARG A 191 9.68 -12.89 -34.15
CA ARG A 191 8.41 -13.16 -34.84
C ARG A 191 7.83 -11.92 -35.51
N THR A 192 8.26 -10.72 -35.09
CA THR A 192 7.72 -9.44 -35.56
C THR A 192 8.25 -9.07 -36.94
N ASP A 193 9.57 -9.12 -37.10
CA ASP A 193 10.32 -8.59 -38.25
C ASP A 193 11.23 -9.65 -38.90
N ARG A 194 11.22 -10.90 -38.39
CA ARG A 194 12.08 -12.00 -38.86
C ARG A 194 13.59 -11.72 -38.76
N SER A 195 13.99 -10.68 -38.02
CA SER A 195 15.41 -10.38 -37.79
C SER A 195 16.05 -11.45 -36.91
N SER A 196 17.34 -11.70 -37.13
CA SER A 196 18.10 -12.65 -36.32
C SER A 196 18.41 -12.04 -34.97
N VAL A 197 17.99 -12.71 -33.91
CA VAL A 197 18.12 -12.28 -32.51
C VAL A 197 19.38 -12.90 -31.88
N LEU A 198 19.55 -14.20 -32.08
CA LEU A 198 20.72 -14.96 -31.62
C LEU A 198 21.11 -15.97 -32.69
N VAL A 199 22.40 -16.26 -32.81
CA VAL A 199 22.95 -17.23 -33.76
C VAL A 199 23.82 -18.24 -33.01
N VAL A 200 23.85 -19.49 -33.47
CA VAL A 200 24.78 -20.50 -32.98
C VAL A 200 26.23 -20.01 -33.12
N GLY A 201 27.03 -20.24 -32.09
CA GLY A 201 28.40 -19.75 -31.96
C GLY A 201 28.53 -18.35 -31.37
N GLN A 202 27.43 -17.58 -31.27
CA GLN A 202 27.44 -16.28 -30.63
C GLN A 202 27.63 -16.42 -29.11
N PRO A 203 28.53 -15.64 -28.48
CA PRO A 203 28.60 -15.56 -27.04
C PRO A 203 27.36 -14.86 -26.50
N VAL A 204 26.72 -15.47 -25.50
CA VAL A 204 25.52 -14.96 -24.87
C VAL A 204 25.62 -15.09 -23.36
N THR A 205 24.92 -14.20 -22.68
CA THR A 205 24.78 -14.20 -21.23
C THR A 205 23.34 -14.56 -20.89
N ILE A 206 23.15 -15.61 -20.12
CA ILE A 206 21.84 -16.07 -19.68
C ILE A 206 21.77 -16.01 -18.16
N LEU A 207 20.75 -15.35 -17.66
CA LEU A 207 20.41 -15.32 -16.25
C LEU A 207 19.36 -16.38 -15.98
N GLY A 208 19.51 -17.19 -14.93
CA GLY A 208 18.52 -18.22 -14.61
C GLY A 208 18.76 -18.88 -13.26
N THR A 209 17.79 -19.63 -12.78
CA THR A 209 17.92 -20.43 -11.56
C THR A 209 18.31 -21.84 -11.92
N LEU A 210 19.31 -22.39 -11.23
CA LEU A 210 19.67 -23.80 -11.40
C LEU A 210 18.62 -24.70 -10.73
N ASP A 211 17.92 -25.50 -11.54
CA ASP A 211 16.91 -26.46 -11.06
C ASP A 211 17.54 -27.82 -10.76
N GLY A 212 18.36 -28.31 -11.69
CA GLY A 212 19.03 -29.59 -11.58
C GLY A 212 20.10 -29.80 -12.62
N ALA A 213 20.76 -30.95 -12.54
CA ALA A 213 21.56 -31.47 -13.62
C ALA A 213 21.14 -32.92 -13.80
N ASP A 214 20.65 -33.30 -14.99
CA ASP A 214 20.35 -34.68 -15.39
C ASP A 214 21.43 -35.17 -16.36
N LEU A 215 21.12 -35.33 -17.64
CA LEU A 215 22.15 -35.49 -18.69
C LEU A 215 22.85 -34.17 -19.01
N ASN A 216 22.16 -33.05 -18.75
CA ASN A 216 22.63 -31.68 -18.95
C ASN A 216 22.38 -30.86 -17.69
N VAL A 217 23.15 -29.79 -17.51
CA VAL A 217 22.90 -28.79 -16.45
C VAL A 217 21.70 -27.97 -16.88
N HIS A 218 20.65 -27.90 -16.06
CA HIS A 218 19.37 -27.29 -16.41
C HIS A 218 19.11 -26.02 -15.61
N LEU A 219 18.98 -24.91 -16.33
CA LEU A 219 18.51 -23.64 -15.80
C LEU A 219 17.06 -23.38 -16.21
N VAL A 220 16.27 -22.94 -15.23
CA VAL A 220 14.86 -22.55 -15.37
C VAL A 220 14.69 -21.06 -15.07
N ASN A 221 13.52 -20.52 -15.43
CA ASN A 221 13.23 -19.09 -15.31
C ASN A 221 14.30 -18.23 -16.00
N CYS A 222 14.78 -18.70 -17.16
CA CYS A 222 15.91 -18.05 -17.82
C CYS A 222 15.48 -16.77 -18.53
N THR A 223 16.36 -15.77 -18.50
CA THR A 223 16.28 -14.53 -19.27
C THR A 223 17.59 -14.29 -19.99
N VAL A 224 17.53 -13.92 -21.26
CA VAL A 224 18.73 -13.59 -22.05
C VAL A 224 19.10 -12.13 -21.78
N ASP A 225 20.29 -11.90 -21.23
CA ASP A 225 20.80 -10.56 -20.95
C ASP A 225 21.13 -9.84 -22.28
N GLY A 226 20.73 -8.57 -22.41
CA GLY A 226 20.95 -7.76 -23.60
C GLY A 226 20.03 -8.04 -24.80
N VAL A 227 19.06 -8.95 -24.69
CA VAL A 227 18.10 -9.26 -25.77
C VAL A 227 16.68 -8.90 -25.35
N SER A 228 16.12 -7.84 -25.94
CA SER A 228 14.71 -7.48 -25.78
C SER A 228 14.00 -7.50 -27.14
N VAL A 229 13.13 -8.49 -27.35
CA VAL A 229 12.32 -8.60 -28.58
C VAL A 229 10.86 -8.49 -28.19
N LYS A 230 10.35 -7.25 -28.23
CA LYS A 230 8.98 -6.94 -27.83
C LYS A 230 8.00 -7.32 -28.94
N ALA A 231 6.87 -7.90 -28.55
CA ALA A 231 5.74 -8.09 -29.46
C ALA A 231 5.30 -6.73 -30.07
N PRO A 232 4.81 -6.70 -31.33
CA PRO A 232 4.28 -5.48 -31.90
C PRO A 232 3.13 -5.00 -31.01
N ALA A 233 3.08 -3.68 -30.76
CA ALA A 233 1.96 -3.08 -30.06
C ALA A 233 0.69 -3.42 -30.85
N SER A 234 -0.17 -4.28 -30.28
CA SER A 234 -1.46 -4.59 -30.87
C SER A 234 -2.18 -3.28 -31.11
N ALA A 235 -2.45 -2.96 -32.38
CA ALA A 235 -3.44 -1.95 -32.72
C ALA A 235 -4.71 -2.31 -31.93
N LYS A 236 -5.16 -1.38 -31.08
CA LYS A 236 -6.43 -1.50 -30.36
C LYS A 236 -7.53 -1.84 -31.38
N PRO A 237 -8.47 -2.76 -31.06
CA PRO A 237 -9.70 -2.87 -31.82
C PRO A 237 -10.48 -1.54 -31.81
#